data_AF-A0A955G4M4-F1
#
_entry.id   AF-A0A955G4M4-F1
#
_cell.length_a   1.000
_cell.length_b   1.000
_cell.length_c   1.000
_cell.angle_alpha   90.00
_cell.angle_beta   90.00
_cell.angle_gamma   90.00
#
_symmetry.space_group_name_H-M   'P 1'
#
loop_
_entity.id
_entity.type
_entity.pdbx_description
1 polymer ?
#
loop_
_entity_poly.entity_id
_entity_poly.type
_entity_poly.pdbx_seq_one_letter_code
_entity_poly.pdbx_strand_id
1 'polypeptide(L)'
;MAKQRTEAEERAHVETERAKIANGGFFHTAAVWILSRFWLTRNKYQNWTKSRRILIGWLLWLVCLPIIPAVAIAVWYLNDPEGFKKSPWAKALIALFVAWLGFFGVVATEPSQIDQNGKYSPIQTKADGETAVVNSSPDAVASDVAKERVKNQTESKSSNGRKFENCTAAFDAGVFNIRRSDASYENRLDRDNDGIACEK
;
A
#
# COMPACT_ATOMS: atom_id res chain seq x y z
N MET A 1 2.12 -42.05 2.30
CA MET A 1 2.13 -41.31 3.57
C MET A 1 2.71 -39.93 3.31
N ALA A 2 1.90 -38.87 3.38
CA ALA A 2 2.41 -37.51 3.25
C ALA A 2 3.18 -37.16 4.52
N LYS A 3 4.48 -36.88 4.39
CA LYS A 3 5.34 -36.47 5.50
C LYS A 3 4.82 -35.11 5.99
N GLN A 4 4.28 -35.06 7.22
CA GLN A 4 3.90 -33.80 7.84
C GLN A 4 5.15 -32.93 7.94
N ARG A 5 5.14 -31.76 7.29
CA ARG A 5 6.23 -30.79 7.40
C ARG A 5 6.23 -30.23 8.82
N THR A 6 7.40 -30.04 9.39
CA THR A 6 7.52 -29.40 10.70
C THR A 6 7.06 -27.94 10.61
N GLU A 7 6.58 -27.34 11.70
CA GLU A 7 6.16 -25.93 11.70
C GLU A 7 7.27 -24.97 11.22
N ALA A 8 8.54 -25.34 11.41
CA ALA A 8 9.68 -24.57 10.90
C ALA A 8 9.80 -24.67 9.38
N GLU A 9 9.60 -25.86 8.79
CA GLU A 9 9.58 -26.07 7.34
C GLU A 9 8.34 -25.43 6.69
N GLU A 10 7.20 -25.42 7.39
CA GLU A 10 5.99 -24.74 6.93
C GLU A 10 6.16 -23.23 6.95
N ARG A 11 6.72 -22.66 8.04
CA ARG A 11 7.11 -21.24 8.11
C ARG A 11 8.09 -20.86 6.99
N ALA A 12 9.14 -21.65 6.78
CA ALA A 12 10.12 -21.40 5.72
C ALA A 12 9.50 -21.53 4.31
N HIS A 13 8.57 -22.47 4.10
CA HIS A 13 7.84 -22.60 2.86
C HIS A 13 6.92 -21.41 2.60
N VAL A 14 6.20 -20.96 3.63
CA VAL A 14 5.33 -19.78 3.56
C VAL A 14 6.16 -18.52 3.30
N GLU A 15 7.32 -18.35 3.95
CA GLU A 15 8.24 -17.24 3.71
C GLU A 15 8.82 -17.27 2.29
N THR A 16 9.17 -18.44 1.76
CA THR A 16 9.69 -18.56 0.38
C THR A 16 8.60 -18.33 -0.67
N GLU A 17 7.38 -18.82 -0.45
CA GLU A 17 6.23 -18.49 -1.31
C GLU A 17 5.87 -17.00 -1.21
N ARG A 18 5.94 -16.40 -0.02
CA ARG A 18 5.79 -14.95 0.16
C ARG A 18 6.88 -14.17 -0.54
N ALA A 19 8.13 -14.63 -0.51
CA ALA A 19 9.22 -14.00 -1.23
C ALA A 19 9.00 -14.06 -2.76
N LYS A 20 8.47 -15.17 -3.28
CA LYS A 20 8.09 -15.29 -4.70
C LYS A 20 6.91 -14.37 -5.07
N ILE A 21 5.92 -14.24 -4.20
CA ILE A 21 4.74 -13.37 -4.40
C ILE A 21 5.12 -11.89 -4.26
N ALA A 22 5.99 -11.55 -3.30
CA ALA A 22 6.55 -10.22 -3.08
C ALA A 22 7.46 -9.80 -4.25
N ASN A 23 8.17 -10.75 -4.85
CA ASN A 23 8.83 -10.61 -6.15
C ASN A 23 7.81 -10.60 -7.31
N GLY A 24 6.77 -9.77 -7.21
CA GLY A 24 5.98 -9.42 -8.37
C GLY A 24 6.93 -8.89 -9.43
N GLY A 25 7.06 -9.61 -10.56
CA GLY A 25 8.12 -9.37 -11.55
C GLY A 25 8.30 -7.90 -11.94
N PHE A 26 9.46 -7.55 -12.52
CA PHE A 26 9.93 -6.18 -12.81
C PHE A 26 8.83 -5.11 -13.01
N PHE A 27 7.85 -5.38 -13.88
CA PHE A 27 6.72 -4.51 -14.17
C PHE A 27 5.90 -4.07 -12.94
N HIS A 28 5.65 -4.96 -12.00
CA HIS A 28 4.92 -4.65 -10.77
C HIS A 28 5.76 -3.80 -9.82
N THR A 29 7.02 -4.18 -9.61
CA THR A 29 7.94 -3.42 -8.75
C THR A 29 8.17 -2.00 -9.29
N ALA A 30 8.38 -1.85 -10.61
CA ALA A 30 8.51 -0.55 -11.26
C ALA A 30 7.23 0.29 -11.16
N ALA A 31 6.06 -0.33 -11.28
CA ALA A 31 4.78 0.33 -11.10
C ALA A 31 4.58 0.81 -9.65
N VAL A 32 4.90 -0.02 -8.66
CA VAL A 32 4.81 0.34 -7.24
C VAL A 32 5.82 1.44 -6.89
N TRP A 33 7.01 1.43 -7.49
CA TRP A 33 8.03 2.44 -7.28
C TRP A 33 7.52 3.85 -7.61
N ILE A 34 6.87 4.03 -8.77
CA ILE A 34 6.35 5.34 -9.16
C ILE A 34 5.06 5.70 -8.40
N LEU A 35 4.19 4.71 -8.16
CA LEU A 35 2.92 4.92 -7.44
C LEU A 35 3.12 5.39 -6.00
N SER A 36 4.16 4.90 -5.33
CA SER A 36 4.52 5.25 -3.95
C SER A 36 5.13 6.64 -3.81
N ARG A 37 5.64 7.21 -4.91
CA ARG A 37 6.31 8.51 -4.94
C ARG A 37 5.38 9.60 -5.43
N PHE A 38 4.58 9.30 -6.45
CA PHE A 38 3.69 10.28 -7.05
C PHE A 38 2.60 10.75 -6.07
N TRP A 39 2.57 12.06 -5.81
CA TRP A 39 1.74 12.71 -4.79
C TRP A 39 0.24 12.35 -4.83
N LEU A 40 -0.34 12.12 -6.01
CA LEU A 40 -1.76 11.80 -6.16
C LEU A 40 -2.09 10.35 -5.82
N THR A 41 -1.15 9.43 -6.08
CA THR A 41 -1.39 7.98 -5.94
C THR A 41 -0.78 7.39 -4.68
N ARG A 42 0.21 8.05 -4.06
CA ARG A 42 0.96 7.55 -2.89
C ARG A 42 0.09 7.11 -1.71
N ASN A 43 -1.06 7.74 -1.49
CA ASN A 43 -1.94 7.43 -0.36
C ASN A 43 -3.04 6.40 -0.71
N LYS A 44 -3.25 6.08 -1.99
CA LYS A 44 -4.39 5.28 -2.46
C LYS A 44 -4.00 3.95 -3.12
N TYR A 45 -2.79 3.86 -3.68
CA TYR A 45 -2.36 2.70 -4.49
C TYR A 45 -2.34 1.37 -3.70
N GLN A 46 -2.31 1.47 -2.38
CA GLN A 46 -2.24 0.36 -1.45
C GLN A 46 -3.50 -0.51 -1.46
N ASN A 47 -4.68 0.10 -1.61
CA ASN A 47 -5.94 -0.66 -1.64
C ASN A 47 -6.27 -1.17 -3.05
N TRP A 48 -5.38 -1.00 -4.02
CA TRP A 48 -5.62 -1.39 -5.41
C TRP A 48 -5.22 -2.83 -5.69
N THR A 49 -5.98 -3.48 -6.56
CA THR A 49 -5.63 -4.79 -7.12
C THR A 49 -4.32 -4.72 -7.91
N LYS A 50 -3.60 -5.85 -7.98
CA LYS A 50 -2.32 -5.97 -8.71
C LYS A 50 -2.41 -5.42 -10.14
N SER A 51 -3.46 -5.77 -10.87
CA SER A 51 -3.69 -5.31 -12.24
C SER A 51 -3.85 -3.79 -12.33
N ARG A 52 -4.61 -3.18 -11.41
CA ARG A 52 -4.80 -1.73 -11.37
C ARG A 52 -3.49 -0.99 -11.05
N ARG A 53 -2.67 -1.53 -10.15
CA ARG A 53 -1.33 -0.98 -9.86
C ARG A 53 -0.44 -1.00 -11.09
N ILE A 54 -0.40 -2.12 -11.81
CA ILE A 54 0.40 -2.24 -13.04
C ILE A 54 -0.08 -1.23 -14.08
N LEU A 55 -1.39 -1.18 -14.37
CA LEU A 55 -1.95 -0.28 -15.38
C LEU A 55 -1.69 1.20 -15.07
N ILE A 56 -2.02 1.65 -13.86
CA ILE A 56 -1.88 3.06 -13.50
C ILE A 56 -0.40 3.43 -13.30
N GLY A 57 0.42 2.53 -12.76
CA GLY A 57 1.86 2.76 -12.63
C GLY A 57 2.55 2.91 -13.98
N TRP A 58 2.20 2.08 -14.98
CA TRP A 58 2.73 2.23 -16.34
C TRP A 58 2.21 3.46 -17.06
N LEU A 59 0.94 3.81 -16.87
CA LEU A 59 0.39 5.05 -17.38
C LEU A 59 1.11 6.27 -16.80
N LEU A 60 1.41 6.26 -15.50
CA LEU A 60 2.21 7.31 -14.87
C LEU A 60 3.65 7.34 -15.40
N TRP A 61 4.27 6.19 -15.68
CA TRP A 61 5.59 6.14 -16.31
C TRP A 61 5.59 6.82 -17.68
N LEU A 62 4.58 6.56 -18.52
CA LEU A 62 4.46 7.19 -19.84
C LEU A 62 4.25 8.71 -19.76
N VAL A 63 3.55 9.20 -18.74
CA VAL A 63 3.26 10.62 -18.53
C VAL A 63 4.35 11.34 -17.72
N CYS A 64 5.10 10.65 -16.88
CA CYS A 64 6.17 11.25 -16.09
C CYS A 64 7.51 11.22 -16.82
N LEU A 65 7.74 10.27 -17.72
CA LEU A 65 8.94 10.26 -18.54
C LEU A 65 8.78 11.15 -19.78
N PRO A 66 9.81 11.94 -20.11
CA PRO A 66 9.82 12.76 -21.31
C PRO A 66 10.17 11.95 -22.58
N ILE A 67 9.52 10.80 -22.78
CA ILE A 67 9.73 9.93 -23.96
C ILE A 67 9.31 10.66 -25.24
N ILE A 68 8.13 11.27 -25.22
CA ILE A 68 7.57 11.96 -26.39
C ILE A 68 8.51 13.06 -26.92
N PRO A 69 8.96 14.03 -26.11
CA PRO A 69 9.88 15.05 -26.56
C PRO A 69 11.27 14.49 -26.88
N ALA A 70 11.75 13.46 -26.16
CA ALA A 70 13.03 12.83 -26.49
C ALA A 70 13.01 12.23 -27.91
N VAL A 71 11.96 11.48 -28.25
CA VAL A 71 11.80 10.88 -29.58
C VAL A 71 11.64 11.97 -30.64
N ALA A 72 10.85 13.02 -30.36
CA ALA A 72 10.69 14.14 -31.29
C ALA A 72 12.01 14.88 -31.56
N ILE A 73 12.81 15.12 -30.51
CA ILE A 73 14.17 15.71 -30.64
C ILE A 73 15.06 14.79 -31.49
N ALA A 74 15.06 13.49 -31.20
CA ALA A 74 15.90 12.52 -31.92
C ALA A 74 15.52 12.43 -33.41
N VAL A 75 14.24 12.26 -33.73
CA VAL A 75 13.76 12.18 -35.11
C VAL A 75 14.07 13.47 -35.87
N TRP A 76 13.82 14.63 -35.27
CA TRP A 76 14.09 15.91 -35.93
C TRP A 76 15.59 16.14 -36.13
N TYR A 77 16.43 15.85 -35.13
CA TYR A 77 17.88 15.99 -35.23
C TYR A 77 18.51 15.06 -36.26
N LEU A 78 18.01 13.82 -36.38
CA LEU A 78 18.50 12.85 -37.35
C LEU A 78 18.09 13.20 -38.79
N ASN A 79 16.92 13.82 -38.98
CA ASN A 79 16.44 14.20 -40.30
C ASN A 79 16.98 15.57 -40.77
N ASP A 80 17.11 16.55 -39.87
CA ASP A 80 17.57 17.91 -40.21
C ASP A 80 18.36 18.55 -39.05
N PRO A 81 19.67 18.29 -38.95
CA PRO A 81 20.52 18.80 -37.87
C PRO A 81 20.75 20.32 -37.95
N GLU A 82 20.73 20.90 -39.15
CA GLU A 82 20.95 22.33 -39.37
C GLU A 82 19.68 23.12 -39.00
N GLY A 83 18.51 22.64 -39.41
CA GLY A 83 17.21 23.21 -39.05
C GLY A 83 16.94 23.12 -37.55
N PHE A 84 17.28 21.99 -36.91
CA PHE A 84 17.16 21.83 -35.46
C PHE A 84 17.99 22.86 -34.68
N LYS A 85 19.26 23.08 -35.05
CA LYS A 85 20.13 24.01 -34.32
C LYS A 85 19.71 25.48 -34.45
N LYS A 86 19.10 25.85 -35.59
CA LYS A 86 18.72 27.24 -35.90
C LYS A 86 17.29 27.59 -35.45
N SER A 87 16.41 26.59 -35.30
CA SER A 87 15.00 26.80 -35.02
C SER A 87 14.73 27.27 -33.58
N PRO A 88 13.95 28.34 -33.36
CA PRO A 88 13.44 28.71 -32.04
C PRO A 88 12.58 27.62 -31.41
N TRP A 89 11.85 26.84 -32.22
CA TRP A 89 11.00 25.74 -31.75
C TRP A 89 11.81 24.57 -31.19
N ALA A 90 12.99 24.29 -31.74
CA ALA A 90 13.89 23.29 -31.18
C ALA A 90 14.35 23.67 -29.76
N LYS A 91 14.63 24.96 -29.53
CA LYS A 91 14.96 25.46 -28.18
C LYS A 91 13.79 25.29 -27.21
N ALA A 92 12.56 25.58 -27.65
CA ALA A 92 11.35 25.36 -26.85
C ALA A 92 11.15 23.87 -26.52
N LEU A 93 11.39 22.98 -27.48
CA LEU A 93 11.28 21.53 -27.30
C LEU A 93 12.31 20.99 -26.30
N ILE A 94 13.56 21.47 -26.38
CA ILE A 94 14.61 21.13 -25.40
C ILE A 94 14.26 21.67 -24.01
N ALA A 95 13.77 22.91 -23.92
CA ALA A 95 13.36 23.51 -22.65
C ALA A 95 12.21 22.70 -22.01
N LEU A 96 11.23 22.26 -22.80
CA LEU A 96 10.17 21.36 -22.35
C LEU A 96 10.72 20.03 -21.85
N PHE A 97 11.67 19.43 -22.58
CA PHE A 97 12.32 18.18 -22.17
C PHE A 97 13.03 18.32 -20.83
N VAL A 98 13.79 19.40 -20.62
CA VAL A 98 14.49 19.68 -19.36
C VAL A 98 13.51 19.95 -18.22
N ALA A 99 12.46 20.72 -18.45
CA ALA A 99 11.42 20.99 -17.46
C ALA A 99 10.72 19.69 -17.02
N TRP A 100 10.41 18.80 -17.97
CA TRP A 100 9.78 17.52 -17.70
C TRP A 100 10.73 16.53 -17.01
N LEU A 101 12.02 16.48 -17.39
CA LEU A 101 13.04 15.75 -16.62
C LEU A 101 13.19 16.28 -15.21
N GLY A 102 13.14 17.61 -15.01
CA GLY A 102 13.15 18.23 -13.70
C GLY A 102 11.96 17.79 -12.86
N PHE A 103 10.75 17.78 -13.44
CA PHE A 103 9.55 17.25 -12.81
C PHE A 103 9.70 15.78 -12.42
N PHE A 104 10.21 14.93 -13.32
CA PHE A 104 10.50 13.53 -13.01
C PHE A 104 11.53 13.42 -11.87
N GLY A 105 12.55 14.28 -11.86
CA GLY A 105 13.54 14.34 -10.79
C GLY A 105 12.92 14.65 -9.42
N VAL A 106 11.95 15.57 -9.36
CA VAL A 106 11.17 15.84 -8.13
C VAL A 106 10.42 14.57 -7.70
N VAL A 107 9.70 13.91 -8.61
CA VAL A 107 8.98 12.66 -8.30
C VAL A 107 9.94 11.54 -7.88
N ALA A 108 11.12 11.44 -8.48
CA ALA A 108 12.09 10.39 -8.18
C ALA A 108 12.77 10.59 -6.82
N THR A 109 12.95 11.86 -6.40
CA THR A 109 13.61 12.23 -5.15
C THR A 109 12.64 12.37 -3.98
N GLU A 110 11.33 12.40 -4.24
CA GLU A 110 10.34 12.30 -3.18
C GLU A 110 10.57 11.01 -2.38
N PRO A 111 10.64 11.10 -1.04
CA PRO A 111 10.77 9.92 -0.23
C PRO A 111 9.58 9.02 -0.53
N SER A 112 9.86 7.79 -0.97
CA SER A 112 8.84 6.75 -0.89
C SER A 112 8.38 6.74 0.56
N GLN A 113 7.07 6.80 0.77
CA GLN A 113 6.53 6.54 2.09
C GLN A 113 6.96 5.12 2.47
N ILE A 114 8.09 5.04 3.18
CA ILE A 114 8.49 3.87 3.93
C ILE A 114 7.36 3.65 4.92
N ASP A 115 6.93 2.40 4.96
CA ASP A 115 6.12 1.70 5.95
C ASP A 115 6.42 2.13 7.39
N GLN A 116 6.11 3.38 7.72
CA GLN A 116 6.15 3.94 9.06
C GLN A 116 4.94 3.40 9.81
N ASN A 117 5.15 2.29 10.52
CA ASN A 117 4.27 1.77 11.56
C ASN A 117 2.78 1.67 11.16
N GLY A 118 2.51 1.16 9.95
CA GLY A 118 1.16 0.77 9.53
C GLY A 118 0.14 1.89 9.43
N LYS A 119 0.55 3.17 9.27
CA LYS A 119 -0.43 4.25 9.05
C LYS A 119 -1.01 4.22 7.62
N TYR A 120 -0.18 3.85 6.65
CA TYR A 120 -0.53 3.62 5.25
C TYR A 120 0.48 2.63 4.68
N SER A 121 0.45 1.37 5.13
CA SER A 121 1.11 0.27 4.42
C SER A 121 0.35 -0.99 4.78
N PRO A 122 -0.42 -1.58 3.85
CA PRO A 122 -0.68 -3.00 3.90
C PRO A 122 0.63 -3.63 3.41
N ILE A 123 1.61 -3.74 4.29
CA ILE A 123 2.25 -5.05 4.29
C ILE A 123 1.12 -5.95 4.75
N GLN A 124 0.37 -6.48 3.77
CA GLN A 124 -0.27 -7.76 3.90
C GLN A 124 0.88 -8.68 4.31
N THR A 125 1.17 -8.78 5.60
CA THR A 125 2.10 -9.78 6.11
C THR A 125 1.55 -11.17 5.82
N LYS A 126 0.31 -11.28 5.34
CA LYS A 126 -0.37 -12.48 4.89
C LYS A 126 -1.27 -12.20 3.68
N ALA A 127 -1.40 -13.19 2.80
CA ALA A 127 -2.31 -13.15 1.66
C ALA A 127 -3.76 -12.87 2.14
N ASP A 128 -4.57 -12.28 1.25
CA ASP A 128 -6.00 -12.03 1.51
C ASP A 128 -6.66 -13.29 2.12
N GLY A 129 -7.08 -13.21 3.38
CA GLY A 129 -7.80 -14.27 4.10
C GLY A 129 -7.05 -15.02 5.22
N GLU A 130 -5.79 -14.67 5.54
CA GLU A 130 -5.06 -15.34 6.62
C GLU A 130 -4.78 -14.36 7.78
N THR A 131 -5.47 -14.53 8.91
CA THR A 131 -5.24 -13.75 10.14
C THR A 131 -3.90 -14.19 10.76
N ALA A 132 -3.00 -13.24 11.03
CA ALA A 132 -1.83 -13.48 11.86
C ALA A 132 -2.18 -12.96 13.25
N VAL A 133 -2.17 -13.79 14.29
CA VAL A 133 -2.21 -13.28 15.66
C VAL A 133 -0.84 -12.65 15.94
N VAL A 134 -0.72 -11.34 15.76
CA VAL A 134 0.51 -10.56 16.01
C VAL A 134 0.59 -10.19 17.49
N ASN A 135 -0.55 -10.04 18.14
CA ASN A 135 -0.67 -9.67 19.53
C ASN A 135 -1.36 -10.81 20.31
N SER A 136 -0.57 -11.52 21.11
CA SER A 136 -1.03 -12.62 21.96
C SER A 136 -1.61 -12.14 23.30
N SER A 137 -1.85 -10.83 23.47
CA SER A 137 -2.45 -10.33 24.70
C SER A 137 -3.84 -10.95 24.89
N PRO A 138 -4.14 -11.49 26.09
CA PRO A 138 -5.48 -11.97 26.42
C PRO A 138 -6.53 -10.85 26.32
N ASP A 139 -6.12 -9.58 26.41
CA ASP A 139 -7.01 -8.42 26.32
C ASP A 139 -7.58 -8.20 24.90
N ALA A 140 -6.88 -8.69 23.87
CA ALA A 140 -7.31 -8.61 22.48
C ALA A 140 -8.34 -9.68 22.10
N VAL A 141 -8.62 -10.63 23.01
CA VAL A 141 -9.60 -11.71 22.80
C VAL A 141 -10.86 -11.39 23.59
N ALA A 142 -11.97 -11.12 22.89
CA ALA A 142 -13.27 -11.01 23.54
C ALA A 142 -13.76 -12.40 24.02
N SER A 143 -14.38 -12.43 25.20
CA SER A 143 -15.05 -13.62 25.72
C SER A 143 -16.19 -14.07 24.80
N ASP A 144 -16.45 -15.37 24.74
CA ASP A 144 -17.51 -15.94 23.88
C ASP A 144 -18.89 -15.38 24.23
N VAL A 145 -19.14 -15.15 25.52
CA VAL A 145 -20.37 -14.51 26.01
C VAL A 145 -20.54 -13.10 25.45
N ALA A 146 -19.47 -12.30 25.40
CA ALA A 146 -19.53 -10.96 24.86
C ALA A 146 -19.66 -10.94 23.33
N LYS A 147 -19.06 -11.91 22.63
CA LYS A 147 -19.28 -12.11 21.18
C LYS A 147 -20.75 -12.42 20.88
N GLU A 148 -21.38 -13.28 21.66
CA GLU A 148 -22.80 -13.61 21.51
C GLU A 148 -23.70 -12.38 21.67
N ARG A 149 -23.35 -11.44 22.58
CA ARG A 149 -24.09 -10.19 22.81
C ARG A 149 -24.08 -9.23 21.62
N VAL A 150 -22.99 -9.19 20.86
CA VAL A 150 -22.83 -8.30 19.69
C VAL A 150 -23.13 -9.01 18.35
N LYS A 151 -23.28 -10.33 18.35
CA LYS A 151 -23.57 -11.15 17.16
C LYS A 151 -24.80 -10.68 16.38
N ASN A 152 -25.85 -10.25 17.08
CA ASN A 152 -27.09 -9.76 16.48
C ASN A 152 -27.04 -8.27 16.11
N GLN A 153 -25.96 -7.55 16.46
CA GLN A 153 -25.82 -6.13 16.16
C GLN A 153 -25.13 -5.96 14.82
N THR A 154 -25.75 -5.24 13.88
CA THR A 154 -25.16 -4.99 12.56
C THR A 154 -24.13 -3.86 12.61
N GLU A 155 -24.39 -2.83 13.42
CA GLU A 155 -23.57 -1.62 13.55
C GLU A 155 -23.02 -1.45 14.97
N SER A 156 -21.78 -0.96 15.05
CA SER A 156 -21.11 -0.66 16.32
C SER A 156 -21.61 0.65 16.91
N LYS A 157 -21.81 0.71 18.22
CA LYS A 157 -22.07 1.98 18.91
C LYS A 157 -20.85 2.89 18.85
N SER A 158 -21.09 4.21 18.91
CA SER A 158 -20.02 5.20 19.01
C SER A 158 -19.21 4.98 20.28
N SER A 159 -17.90 4.86 20.12
CA SER A 159 -16.94 4.71 21.20
C SER A 159 -16.73 6.00 22.00
N ASN A 160 -17.10 7.16 21.43
CA ASN A 160 -16.95 8.51 22.02
C ASN A 160 -15.55 8.81 22.57
N GLY A 161 -14.50 8.16 22.04
CA GLY A 161 -13.13 8.31 22.52
C GLY A 161 -12.82 7.59 23.84
N ARG A 162 -13.70 6.72 24.32
CA ARG A 162 -13.47 5.91 25.53
C ARG A 162 -12.43 4.82 25.24
N LYS A 163 -11.41 4.72 26.09
CA LYS A 163 -10.47 3.59 26.07
C LYS A 163 -11.07 2.38 26.77
N PHE A 164 -10.84 1.19 26.22
CA PHE A 164 -11.39 -0.07 26.74
C PHE A 164 -10.28 -0.95 27.27
N GLU A 165 -10.41 -1.46 28.50
CA GLU A 165 -9.38 -2.34 29.09
C GLU A 165 -9.14 -3.61 28.28
N ASN A 166 -10.20 -4.19 27.69
CA ASN A 166 -10.12 -5.35 26.82
C ASN A 166 -11.27 -5.35 25.81
N CYS A 167 -11.21 -6.23 24.80
CA CYS A 167 -12.27 -6.35 23.80
C CYS A 167 -13.61 -6.81 24.38
N THR A 168 -13.60 -7.51 25.52
CA THR A 168 -14.84 -7.88 26.23
C THR A 168 -15.58 -6.62 26.72
N ALA A 169 -14.89 -5.66 27.33
CA ALA A 169 -15.46 -4.40 27.80
C ALA A 169 -15.98 -3.54 26.65
N ALA A 170 -15.30 -3.56 25.50
CA ALA A 170 -15.78 -2.91 24.29
C ALA A 170 -17.10 -3.53 23.81
N PHE A 171 -17.18 -4.87 23.76
CA PHE A 171 -18.37 -5.59 23.31
C PHE A 171 -19.55 -5.42 24.26
N ASP A 172 -19.28 -5.34 25.57
CA ASP A 172 -20.29 -5.06 26.59
C ASP A 172 -20.86 -3.64 26.45
N ALA A 173 -20.06 -2.69 25.99
CA ALA A 173 -20.53 -1.36 25.60
C ALA A 173 -21.24 -1.34 24.22
N GLY A 174 -21.26 -2.46 23.49
CA GLY A 174 -21.78 -2.56 22.12
C GLY A 174 -20.86 -1.90 21.08
N VAL A 175 -19.58 -1.72 21.41
CA VAL A 175 -18.55 -1.14 20.55
C VAL A 175 -17.67 -2.27 20.01
N PHE A 176 -17.64 -2.43 18.70
CA PHE A 176 -16.88 -3.46 18.00
C PHE A 176 -16.40 -2.90 16.66
N ASN A 177 -15.46 -3.56 15.99
CA ASN A 177 -14.85 -3.08 14.74
C ASN A 177 -14.26 -1.65 14.87
N ILE A 178 -13.48 -1.41 15.93
CA ILE A 178 -12.90 -0.09 16.24
C ILE A 178 -11.78 0.18 15.24
N ARG A 179 -12.01 1.10 14.31
CA ARG A 179 -11.02 1.47 13.28
C ARG A 179 -9.88 2.28 13.90
N ARG A 180 -8.66 2.15 13.35
CA ARG A 180 -7.49 2.98 13.72
C ARG A 180 -7.71 4.50 13.66
N SER A 181 -8.70 4.97 12.90
CA SER A 181 -9.09 6.38 12.86
C SER A 181 -9.86 6.85 14.09
N ASP A 182 -10.40 5.93 14.89
CA ASP A 182 -11.14 6.22 16.11
C ASP A 182 -10.15 6.54 17.26
N ALA A 183 -10.46 7.55 18.07
CA ALA A 183 -9.66 7.92 19.25
C ALA A 183 -9.59 6.81 20.30
N SER A 184 -10.53 5.87 20.25
CA SER A 184 -10.65 4.70 21.13
C SER A 184 -9.81 3.51 20.66
N TYR A 185 -9.16 3.61 19.49
CA TYR A 185 -8.31 2.55 18.98
C TYR A 185 -7.02 2.41 19.79
N GLU A 186 -6.68 1.18 20.15
CA GLU A 186 -5.43 0.85 20.81
C GLU A 186 -4.81 -0.39 20.17
N ASN A 187 -3.53 -0.31 19.77
CA ASN A 187 -2.80 -1.44 19.17
C ASN A 187 -2.83 -2.70 20.06
N ARG A 188 -2.95 -2.53 21.38
CA ARG A 188 -2.99 -3.66 22.33
C ARG A 188 -4.29 -4.47 22.25
N LEU A 189 -5.36 -3.91 21.69
CA LEU A 189 -6.66 -4.55 21.49
C LEU A 189 -6.81 -5.12 20.08
N ASP A 190 -5.92 -4.75 19.18
CA ASP A 190 -5.84 -5.23 17.81
C ASP A 190 -4.98 -6.51 17.79
N ARG A 191 -5.64 -7.65 17.61
CA ARG A 191 -5.02 -8.98 17.72
C ARG A 191 -4.10 -9.26 16.54
N ASP A 192 -4.51 -8.87 15.35
CA ASP A 192 -3.84 -9.14 14.09
C ASP A 192 -3.19 -7.91 13.46
N ASN A 193 -3.32 -6.75 14.12
CA ASN A 193 -2.73 -5.48 13.72
C ASN A 193 -3.14 -5.08 12.31
N ASP A 194 -4.37 -5.42 11.93
CA ASP A 194 -4.95 -5.13 10.61
C ASP A 194 -5.54 -3.70 10.54
N GLY A 195 -5.55 -3.00 11.68
CA GLY A 195 -6.08 -1.64 11.81
C GLY A 195 -7.54 -1.59 12.29
N ILE A 196 -8.13 -2.72 12.67
CA ILE A 196 -9.46 -2.84 13.26
C ILE A 196 -9.34 -3.61 14.59
N ALA A 197 -9.46 -2.90 15.71
CA ALA A 197 -9.46 -3.54 17.02
C ALA A 197 -10.83 -4.14 17.35
N CYS A 198 -10.81 -5.26 18.08
CA CYS A 198 -12.00 -5.96 18.57
C CYS A 198 -13.02 -6.24 17.44
N GLU A 199 -12.58 -7.02 16.46
CA GLU A 199 -13.44 -7.54 15.39
C GLU A 199 -14.48 -8.55 15.91
N LYS A 200 -15.69 -8.50 15.35
CA LYS A 200 -16.79 -9.43 15.68
C LYS A 200 -16.86 -10.62 14.72
#